data_AF-A0A5M7PYZ4-F1
#
_entry.id   AF-A0A5M7PYZ4-F1
#
_cell.length_a   1.000
_cell.length_b   1.000
_cell.length_c   1.000
_cell.angle_alpha   90.00
_cell.angle_beta   90.00
_cell.angle_gamma   90.00
#
_symmetry.space_group_name_H-M   'P 1'
#
loop_
_entity.id
_entity.type
_entity.pdbx_description
1 polymer ?
#
loop_
_entity_poly.entity_id
_entity_poly.type
_entity_poly.pdbx_seq_one_letter_code
_entity_poly.pdbx_strand_id
1 'polypeptide(L)'
;MINAKGIVLCEADKESKQASVYVTHYLQPQVAQREQSRMLLAGSAAQQVMTSGEMLLTHVGPNEEPEDHERSLFQESWRDQSKTLTILPLGFTLKRWGVLKLVQCQFNSFTAANLRVLQQIAERIAIAVDNALACQQIKSLKEKLLYILLEQEFERVGGNRLIPVDVRLIAATNRDLRQKVADRTFRAPWGLACQRISAHL
;
A
#
# COMPACT_ATOMS: atom_id res chain seq x y z
N MET A 1 -14.84 16.84 -15.37
CA MET A 1 -14.04 15.60 -15.33
C MET A 1 -12.72 15.90 -14.63
N ILE A 2 -12.35 15.14 -13.62
CA ILE A 2 -11.11 15.32 -12.87
C ILE A 2 -9.99 14.69 -13.72
N ASN A 3 -9.22 15.52 -14.42
CA ASN A 3 -8.00 15.12 -15.13
C ASN A 3 -6.85 15.06 -14.13
N ALA A 4 -6.91 14.09 -13.21
CA ALA A 4 -5.81 13.84 -12.28
C ALA A 4 -4.63 13.25 -13.07
N LYS A 5 -3.57 14.03 -13.24
CA LYS A 5 -2.36 13.65 -13.99
C LYS A 5 -1.29 12.99 -13.11
N GLY A 6 -1.65 12.50 -11.92
CA GLY A 6 -0.69 11.90 -10.99
C GLY A 6 -1.35 11.31 -9.77
N ILE A 7 -0.88 10.14 -9.33
CA ILE A 7 -1.16 9.57 -8.01
C ILE A 7 0.19 9.42 -7.33
N VAL A 8 0.54 10.36 -6.46
CA VAL A 8 1.75 10.27 -5.63
C VAL A 8 1.43 9.51 -4.36
N LEU A 9 1.84 8.25 -4.29
CA LEU A 9 1.92 7.47 -3.05
C LEU A 9 3.27 7.74 -2.42
N CYS A 10 3.29 8.26 -1.18
CA CYS A 10 4.51 8.44 -0.40
C CYS A 10 4.59 7.39 0.71
N GLU A 11 5.25 6.26 0.45
CA GLU A 11 5.51 5.27 1.51
C GLU A 11 6.71 5.72 2.34
N ALA A 12 6.49 6.11 3.60
CA ALA A 12 7.58 6.37 4.53
C ALA A 12 8.26 5.05 4.90
N ASP A 13 9.57 4.97 4.65
CA ASP A 13 10.38 3.90 5.20
C ASP A 13 10.29 3.95 6.74
N LYS A 14 10.21 2.80 7.39
CA LYS A 14 10.00 2.69 8.85
C LYS A 14 11.10 3.40 9.66
N GLU A 15 12.24 3.69 9.03
CA GLU A 15 13.41 4.33 9.64
C GLU A 15 13.96 5.55 8.85
N SER A 16 13.55 5.79 7.60
CA SER A 16 14.19 6.81 6.74
C SER A 16 13.34 8.06 6.52
N LYS A 17 14.00 9.23 6.44
CA LYS A 17 13.40 10.54 6.07
C LYS A 17 12.95 10.62 4.60
N GLN A 18 12.84 9.48 3.91
CA GLN A 18 12.56 9.39 2.47
C GLN A 18 11.23 8.71 2.21
N ALA A 19 10.59 9.09 1.10
CA ALA A 19 9.43 8.40 0.55
C ALA A 19 9.69 7.97 -0.88
N SER A 20 9.24 6.76 -1.23
CA SER A 20 9.04 6.38 -2.62
C SER A 20 7.88 7.19 -3.17
N VAL A 21 8.03 7.81 -4.34
CA VAL A 21 7.00 8.56 -5.04
C VAL A 21 6.66 7.79 -6.30
N TYR A 22 5.42 7.36 -6.40
CA TYR A 22 4.89 6.78 -7.63
C TYR A 22 4.17 7.90 -8.38
N VAL A 23 4.32 8.01 -9.69
CA VAL A 23 3.62 9.01 -10.51
C VAL A 23 2.95 8.27 -11.65
N THR A 24 1.72 8.66 -11.98
CA THR A 24 1.01 8.17 -13.15
C THR A 24 0.38 9.35 -13.87
N HIS A 25 0.93 9.72 -15.01
CA HIS A 25 0.40 10.81 -15.83
C HIS A 25 -0.19 10.28 -17.14
N TYR A 26 -1.25 10.95 -17.59
CA TYR A 26 -1.94 10.63 -18.83
C TYR A 26 -1.54 11.69 -19.88
N LEU A 27 -0.69 11.29 -20.84
CA LEU A 27 -0.30 12.13 -21.98
C LEU A 27 -1.46 12.22 -23.00
N GLN A 28 -2.24 11.14 -23.10
CA GLN A 28 -3.45 11.01 -23.90
C GLN A 28 -4.47 10.18 -23.10
N PRO A 29 -5.79 10.23 -23.41
CA PRO A 29 -6.83 9.54 -22.63
C PRO A 29 -6.60 8.04 -22.40
N GLN A 30 -5.74 7.41 -23.20
CA GLN A 30 -5.47 5.97 -23.16
C GLN A 30 -4.01 5.59 -22.88
N VAL A 31 -3.09 6.57 -22.82
CA VAL A 31 -1.66 6.30 -22.60
C VAL A 31 -1.24 6.86 -21.25
N ALA A 32 -1.13 5.96 -20.27
CA ALA A 32 -0.61 6.25 -18.94
C ALA A 32 0.89 5.95 -18.89
N GLN A 33 1.69 6.95 -18.56
CA GLN A 33 3.10 6.76 -18.25
C GLN A 33 3.26 6.71 -16.73
N ARG A 34 4.07 5.77 -16.26
CA ARG A 34 4.34 5.54 -14.83
C ARG A 34 5.79 5.82 -14.55
N GLU A 35 6.04 6.55 -13.48
CA GLU A 35 7.38 6.88 -13.02
C GLU A 35 7.47 6.54 -11.53
N GLN A 36 8.66 6.14 -11.09
CA GLN A 36 8.97 5.96 -9.69
C GLN A 36 10.23 6.75 -9.38
N SER A 37 10.15 7.60 -8.36
CA SER A 37 11.28 8.36 -7.84
C SER A 37 11.32 8.27 -6.32
N ARG A 38 12.35 8.87 -5.70
CA ARG A 38 12.44 9.03 -4.25
C ARG A 38 12.48 10.51 -3.92
N MET A 39 11.81 10.89 -2.83
CA MET A 39 11.84 12.26 -2.31
C MET A 39 12.23 12.28 -0.83
N LEU A 40 12.78 13.41 -0.39
CA LEU A 40 12.91 13.69 1.03
C LEU A 40 11.55 14.14 1.58
N LEU A 41 11.08 13.49 2.65
CA LEU A 41 9.84 13.89 3.32
C LEU A 41 10.04 15.15 4.16
N ALA A 42 11.22 15.30 4.78
CA ALA A 42 11.50 16.38 5.71
C ALA A 42 11.28 17.77 5.09
N GLY A 43 10.33 18.53 5.64
CA GLY A 43 9.98 19.87 5.20
C GLY A 43 8.98 19.93 4.03
N SER A 44 8.58 18.79 3.47
CA SER A 44 7.62 18.74 2.35
C SER A 44 6.17 18.90 2.81
N ALA A 45 5.32 19.40 1.91
CA ALA A 45 3.87 19.46 2.12
C ALA A 45 3.26 18.06 2.37
N ALA A 46 3.87 17.01 1.81
CA ALA A 46 3.46 15.63 2.05
C ALA A 46 3.66 15.23 3.52
N GLN A 47 4.80 15.59 4.13
CA GLN A 47 5.04 15.32 5.55
C GLN A 47 4.03 16.07 6.43
N GLN A 48 3.71 17.31 6.10
CA GLN A 48 2.72 18.09 6.86
C GLN A 48 1.38 17.36 6.88
N VAL A 49 0.86 16.95 5.73
CA VAL A 49 -0.41 16.21 5.62
C VAL A 49 -0.35 14.84 6.29
N MET A 50 0.78 14.14 6.20
CA MET A 50 0.99 12.88 6.94
C MET A 50 1.03 13.08 8.44
N THR A 51 1.49 14.24 8.93
CA THR A 51 1.61 14.51 10.37
C THR A 51 0.29 15.04 10.94
N SER A 52 -0.35 15.98 10.25
CA SER A 52 -1.65 16.54 10.66
C SER A 52 -2.78 15.54 10.46
N GLY A 53 -2.75 14.76 9.37
CA GLY A 53 -3.89 13.99 8.90
C GLY A 53 -4.97 14.85 8.26
N GLU A 54 -4.71 16.13 8.03
CA GLU A 54 -5.63 17.05 7.38
C GLU A 54 -5.24 17.24 5.91
N MET A 55 -6.24 17.23 5.03
CA MET A 55 -6.05 17.50 3.61
C MET A 55 -5.55 18.93 3.40
N LEU A 56 -4.57 19.09 2.51
CA LEU A 56 -4.04 20.39 2.12
C LEU A 56 -4.49 20.71 0.69
N LEU A 57 -5.08 21.89 0.50
CA LEU A 57 -5.38 22.46 -0.81
C LEU A 57 -4.44 23.66 -1.01
N THR A 58 -3.59 23.61 -2.03
CA THR A 58 -2.68 24.69 -2.37
C THR A 58 -2.84 25.12 -3.82
N HIS A 59 -2.67 26.40 -4.06
CA HIS A 59 -2.62 26.98 -5.40
C HIS A 59 -1.17 27.17 -5.77
N VAL A 60 -0.77 26.62 -6.91
CA VAL A 60 0.59 26.77 -7.40
C VAL A 60 0.56 27.74 -8.58
N GLY A 61 1.25 28.85 -8.40
CA GLY A 61 1.35 29.91 -9.41
C GLY A 61 2.26 29.51 -10.57
N PRO A 62 2.17 30.19 -11.73
CA PRO A 62 3.01 29.89 -12.90
C PRO A 62 4.51 30.16 -12.67
N ASN A 63 4.85 30.95 -11.65
CA ASN A 63 6.22 31.34 -11.30
C ASN A 63 6.79 30.64 -10.06
N GLU A 64 6.00 29.82 -9.36
CA GLU A 64 6.57 28.94 -8.34
C GLU A 64 7.30 27.81 -9.07
N GLU A 65 8.40 27.30 -8.51
CA GLU A 65 9.02 26.08 -9.02
C GLU A 65 8.44 24.89 -8.24
N PRO A 66 7.97 23.83 -8.92
CA PRO A 66 7.52 22.64 -8.23
C PRO A 66 8.72 21.92 -7.62
N GLU A 67 8.48 21.15 -6.54
CA GLU A 67 9.52 20.27 -5.99
C GLU A 67 10.01 19.31 -7.10
N ASP A 68 11.27 18.86 -7.05
CA ASP A 68 11.89 18.09 -8.15
C ASP A 68 11.09 16.85 -8.56
N HIS A 69 10.48 16.14 -7.61
CA HIS A 69 9.62 14.97 -7.87
C HIS A 69 8.24 15.33 -8.42
N GLU A 70 7.85 16.59 -8.34
CA GLU A 70 6.60 17.06 -8.93
C GLU A 70 6.82 17.58 -10.35
N ARG A 71 8.05 17.89 -10.77
CA ARG A 71 8.36 18.32 -12.16
C ARG A 71 7.80 17.36 -13.20
N SER A 72 7.82 16.04 -12.95
CA SER A 72 7.24 15.04 -13.85
C SER A 72 5.70 15.08 -13.92
N LEU A 73 5.02 15.47 -12.83
CA LEU A 73 3.56 15.69 -12.81
C LEU A 73 3.13 16.84 -13.72
N PHE A 74 4.06 17.71 -14.10
CA PHE A 74 3.78 19.01 -14.67
C PHE A 74 4.35 19.22 -16.08
N GLN A 75 4.81 18.16 -16.77
CA GLN A 75 5.43 18.25 -18.10
C GLN A 75 4.66 19.17 -19.09
N GLU A 76 5.46 19.96 -19.83
CA GLU A 76 5.14 20.92 -20.92
C GLU A 76 4.17 22.07 -20.62
N SER A 77 3.26 21.95 -19.66
CA SER A 77 2.19 22.94 -19.41
C SER A 77 2.33 23.71 -18.08
N TRP A 78 3.55 23.82 -17.51
CA TRP A 78 3.78 24.54 -16.24
C TRP A 78 3.64 26.06 -16.36
N ARG A 79 4.13 26.64 -17.46
CA ARG A 79 4.35 28.10 -17.56
C ARG A 79 3.09 28.92 -17.82
N ASP A 80 2.03 28.30 -18.33
CA ASP A 80 0.93 29.07 -18.92
C ASP A 80 -0.28 29.30 -17.98
N GLN A 81 -0.45 28.52 -16.90
CA GLN A 81 -1.67 28.57 -16.09
C GLN A 81 -1.44 28.22 -14.61
N SER A 82 -2.15 28.92 -13.72
CA SER A 82 -2.24 28.57 -12.30
C SER A 82 -2.92 27.21 -12.12
N LYS A 83 -2.36 26.36 -11.25
CA LYS A 83 -2.88 25.03 -10.96
C LYS A 83 -3.33 24.92 -9.52
N THR A 84 -4.24 23.99 -9.27
CA THR A 84 -4.63 23.64 -7.91
C THR A 84 -4.14 22.24 -7.60
N LEU A 85 -3.39 22.11 -6.51
CA LEU A 85 -2.86 20.87 -5.98
C LEU A 85 -3.61 20.52 -4.70
N THR A 86 -4.20 19.33 -4.70
CA THR A 86 -4.87 18.76 -3.52
C THR A 86 -4.03 17.60 -3.01
N ILE A 87 -3.69 17.63 -1.73
CA ILE A 87 -2.92 16.58 -1.05
C ILE A 87 -3.82 15.96 0.01
N LEU A 88 -4.16 14.69 -0.19
CA LEU A 88 -5.04 13.91 0.67
C LEU A 88 -4.21 12.94 1.51
N PRO A 89 -4.45 12.79 2.82
CA PRO A 89 -3.80 11.75 3.60
C PRO A 89 -4.31 10.38 3.18
N LEU A 90 -3.39 9.41 3.05
CA LEU A 90 -3.72 8.00 2.90
C LEU A 90 -3.50 7.31 4.25
N GLY A 91 -4.51 7.37 5.10
CA GLY A 91 -4.48 6.72 6.39
C GLY A 91 -5.89 6.43 6.88
N PHE A 92 -5.98 5.44 7.74
CA PHE A 92 -7.20 5.14 8.48
C PHE A 92 -6.82 4.96 9.95
N THR A 93 -7.56 5.61 10.85
CA THR A 93 -7.32 5.62 12.30
C THR A 93 -5.94 6.15 12.69
N LEU A 94 -5.00 5.28 13.07
CA LEU A 94 -3.73 5.64 13.72
C LEU A 94 -2.51 5.52 12.80
N LYS A 95 -2.65 4.90 11.62
CA LYS A 95 -1.55 4.65 10.70
C LYS A 95 -1.80 5.34 9.37
N ARG A 96 -0.84 6.17 8.96
CA ARG A 96 -0.84 6.86 7.68
C ARG A 96 0.25 6.26 6.81
N TRP A 97 -0.17 5.70 5.70
CA TRP A 97 0.67 5.04 4.72
C TRP A 97 1.35 6.02 3.78
N GLY A 98 0.78 7.23 3.64
CA GLY A 98 1.34 8.28 2.79
C GLY A 98 0.36 9.42 2.54
N VAL A 99 0.54 10.06 1.40
CA VAL A 99 -0.42 11.01 0.82
C VAL A 99 -0.86 10.53 -0.55
N LEU A 100 -1.92 11.14 -1.07
CA LEU A 100 -2.38 11.10 -2.46
C LEU A 100 -2.39 12.54 -2.97
N LYS A 101 -1.48 12.88 -3.88
CA LYS A 101 -1.46 14.19 -4.55
C LYS A 101 -2.29 14.15 -5.83
N LEU A 102 -3.15 15.14 -6.04
CA LEU A 102 -3.98 15.33 -7.23
C LEU A 102 -3.77 16.75 -7.77
N VAL A 103 -3.42 16.84 -9.06
CA VAL A 103 -3.18 18.12 -9.75
C VAL A 103 -4.30 18.37 -10.76
N GLN A 104 -4.83 19.60 -10.79
CA GLN A 104 -5.81 20.03 -11.80
C GLN A 104 -5.51 21.42 -12.35
N CYS A 105 -5.60 21.57 -13.69
CA CYS A 105 -5.32 22.81 -14.43
C CYS A 105 -6.56 23.72 -14.62
N GLN A 106 -7.57 23.65 -13.75
CA GLN A 106 -8.76 24.50 -13.87
C GLN A 106 -9.03 25.20 -12.54
N PHE A 107 -9.07 26.53 -12.57
CA PHE A 107 -9.45 27.36 -11.44
C PHE A 107 -10.87 26.96 -10.97
N ASN A 108 -11.06 26.85 -9.64
CA ASN A 108 -12.36 26.61 -9.00
C ASN A 108 -13.03 25.23 -9.20
N SER A 109 -12.27 24.19 -9.55
CA SER A 109 -12.82 22.83 -9.79
C SER A 109 -12.95 21.95 -8.54
N PHE A 110 -12.34 22.36 -7.42
CA PHE A 110 -12.46 21.68 -6.12
C PHE A 110 -13.55 22.32 -5.26
N THR A 111 -14.79 21.89 -5.44
CA THR A 111 -15.88 22.20 -4.52
C THR A 111 -15.75 21.37 -3.24
N ALA A 112 -16.32 21.86 -2.13
CA ALA A 112 -16.36 21.09 -0.87
C ALA A 112 -16.99 19.69 -1.06
N ALA A 113 -17.95 19.55 -1.97
CA ALA A 113 -18.56 18.26 -2.30
C ALA A 113 -17.57 17.32 -2.99
N ASN A 114 -16.82 17.81 -3.98
CA ASN A 114 -15.80 17.00 -4.68
C ASN A 114 -14.67 16.57 -3.73
N LEU A 115 -14.23 17.47 -2.85
CA LEU A 115 -13.17 17.19 -1.88
C LEU A 115 -13.58 16.08 -0.88
N ARG A 116 -14.83 16.10 -0.39
CA ARG A 116 -15.35 15.03 0.47
C ARG A 116 -15.32 13.67 -0.21
N VAL A 117 -15.73 13.60 -1.48
CA VAL A 117 -15.69 12.35 -2.26
C VAL A 117 -14.24 11.86 -2.42
N LEU A 118 -13.30 12.77 -2.73
CA LEU A 118 -11.89 12.42 -2.85
C LEU A 118 -11.28 11.93 -1.54
N GLN A 119 -11.67 12.51 -0.39
CA GLN A 119 -11.29 12.00 0.93
C GLN A 119 -11.79 10.57 1.16
N GLN A 120 -13.07 10.29 0.87
CA GLN A 120 -13.61 8.93 1.00
C GLN A 120 -12.91 7.91 0.09
N ILE A 121 -12.50 8.33 -1.10
CA ILE A 121 -11.72 7.48 -2.00
C ILE A 121 -10.34 7.22 -1.42
N ALA A 122 -9.65 8.26 -0.91
CA ALA A 122 -8.34 8.14 -0.28
C ALA A 122 -8.35 7.17 0.92
N GLU A 123 -9.36 7.25 1.78
CA GLU A 123 -9.54 6.32 2.91
C GLU A 123 -9.69 4.86 2.44
N ARG A 124 -10.51 4.61 1.42
CA ARG A 124 -10.69 3.26 0.86
C ARG A 124 -9.42 2.70 0.23
N ILE A 125 -8.65 3.55 -0.45
CA ILE A 125 -7.34 3.18 -0.99
C ILE A 125 -6.41 2.80 0.17
N ALA A 126 -6.37 3.59 1.23
CA ALA A 126 -5.53 3.29 2.40
C ALA A 126 -5.88 1.93 3.04
N ILE A 127 -7.17 1.63 3.20
CA ILE A 127 -7.65 0.33 3.71
C ILE A 127 -7.24 -0.82 2.77
N ALA A 128 -7.37 -0.64 1.45
CA ALA A 128 -6.98 -1.66 0.48
C ALA A 128 -5.47 -1.94 0.51
N VAL A 129 -4.65 -0.90 0.65
CA VAL A 129 -3.19 -1.01 0.79
C VAL A 129 -2.83 -1.73 2.09
N ASP A 130 -3.44 -1.36 3.22
CA ASP A 130 -3.23 -2.02 4.52
C ASP A 130 -3.54 -3.53 4.44
N ASN A 131 -4.69 -3.87 3.85
CA ASN A 131 -5.10 -5.27 3.64
C ASN A 131 -4.14 -6.04 2.73
N ALA A 132 -3.64 -5.42 1.66
CA ALA A 132 -2.68 -6.05 0.76
C ALA A 132 -1.35 -6.36 1.47
N LEU A 133 -0.86 -5.41 2.28
CA LEU A 133 0.36 -5.58 3.07
C LEU A 133 0.18 -6.66 4.15
N ALA A 134 -0.98 -6.69 4.83
CA ALA A 134 -1.32 -7.75 5.78
C ALA A 134 -1.36 -9.13 5.10
N CYS A 135 -1.97 -9.24 3.92
CA CYS A 135 -1.98 -10.48 3.12
C CYS A 135 -0.56 -10.96 2.78
N GLN A 136 0.34 -10.05 2.40
CA GLN A 136 1.74 -10.40 2.10
C GLN A 136 2.47 -10.90 3.36
N GLN A 137 2.28 -10.26 4.50
CA GLN A 137 2.84 -10.70 5.78
C GLN A 137 2.32 -12.07 6.19
N ILE A 138 1.00 -12.29 6.11
CA ILE A 138 0.36 -13.58 6.39
C ILE A 138 0.91 -14.67 5.46
N LYS A 139 1.11 -14.37 4.18
CA LYS A 139 1.71 -15.30 3.22
C LYS A 139 3.14 -15.69 3.64
N SER A 140 3.98 -14.73 3.97
CA SER A 140 5.36 -14.99 4.42
C SER A 140 5.40 -15.79 5.73
N LEU A 141 4.53 -15.47 6.69
CA LEU A 141 4.38 -16.22 7.94
C LEU A 141 3.92 -17.66 7.68
N LYS A 142 2.97 -17.85 6.76
CA LYS A 142 2.50 -19.17 6.34
C LYS A 142 3.62 -19.99 5.69
N GLU A 143 4.43 -19.39 4.83
CA GLU A 143 5.58 -20.04 4.20
C GLU A 143 6.64 -20.44 5.24
N LYS A 144 6.96 -19.56 6.19
CA LYS A 144 7.86 -19.87 7.32
C LYS A 144 7.32 -20.99 8.19
N LEU A 145 6.03 -20.93 8.56
CA LEU A 145 5.41 -22.00 9.35
C LEU A 145 5.47 -23.34 8.62
N LEU A 146 5.22 -23.34 7.31
CA LEU A 146 5.33 -24.55 6.50
C LEU A 146 6.76 -25.10 6.48
N TYR A 147 7.75 -24.22 6.34
CA TYR A 147 9.16 -24.61 6.42
C TYR A 147 9.50 -25.25 7.77
N ILE A 148 9.08 -24.65 8.89
CA ILE A 148 9.32 -25.20 10.23
C ILE A 148 8.63 -26.56 10.41
N LEU A 149 7.41 -26.72 9.89
CA LEU A 149 6.69 -27.99 9.99
C LEU A 149 7.32 -29.10 9.13
N LEU A 150 7.98 -28.74 8.04
CA LEU A 150 8.68 -29.68 7.17
C LEU A 150 10.05 -30.06 7.74
N GLU A 151 10.86 -29.07 8.05
CA GLU A 151 12.25 -29.26 8.47
C GLU A 151 12.38 -29.58 9.96
N GLN A 152 11.35 -29.32 10.78
CA GLN A 152 11.37 -29.47 12.24
C GLN A 152 12.49 -28.66 12.91
N GLU A 153 12.96 -27.60 12.24
CA GLU A 153 14.02 -26.71 12.73
C GLU A 153 13.70 -25.26 12.32
N PHE A 154 14.21 -24.29 13.08
CA PHE A 154 14.10 -22.88 12.72
C PHE A 154 15.28 -22.05 13.24
N GLU A 155 15.52 -20.89 12.62
CA GLU A 155 16.50 -19.91 13.09
C GLU A 155 15.84 -18.88 14.01
N ARG A 156 16.50 -18.56 15.13
CA ARG A 156 16.08 -17.45 15.99
C ARG A 156 16.22 -16.12 15.23
N VAL A 157 15.26 -15.21 15.38
CA VAL A 157 15.32 -13.88 14.77
C VAL A 157 16.63 -13.17 15.15
N GLY A 158 17.45 -12.83 14.16
CA GLY A 158 18.75 -12.17 14.34
C GLY A 158 19.92 -13.10 14.72
N GLY A 159 19.75 -14.42 14.66
CA GLY A 159 20.82 -15.39 14.86
C GLY A 159 20.90 -16.39 13.72
N ASN A 160 22.07 -17.03 13.56
CA ASN A 160 22.34 -17.94 12.44
C ASN A 160 22.40 -19.42 12.89
N ARG A 161 21.77 -19.73 14.04
CA ARG A 161 21.78 -21.08 14.62
C ARG A 161 20.41 -21.71 14.47
N LEU A 162 20.38 -22.87 13.83
CA LEU A 162 19.20 -23.73 13.73
C LEU A 162 18.88 -24.35 15.10
N ILE A 163 17.59 -24.34 15.45
CA ILE A 163 17.03 -24.86 16.69
C ILE A 163 16.00 -25.94 16.32
N PRO A 164 16.20 -27.20 16.74
CA PRO A 164 15.23 -28.26 16.48
C PRO A 164 13.98 -28.10 17.35
N VAL A 165 12.83 -28.44 16.79
CA VAL A 165 11.50 -28.32 17.40
C VAL A 165 10.63 -29.52 17.07
N ASP A 166 9.87 -30.03 18.06
CA ASP A 166 8.77 -30.98 17.84
C ASP A 166 7.46 -30.19 17.74
N VAL A 167 6.92 -30.04 16.53
CA VAL A 167 5.73 -29.21 16.28
C VAL A 167 4.51 -30.08 16.00
N ARG A 168 3.48 -29.93 16.84
CA ARG A 168 2.16 -30.52 16.62
C ARG A 168 1.16 -29.44 16.22
N LEU A 169 0.60 -29.56 15.02
CA LEU A 169 -0.44 -28.64 14.56
C LEU A 169 -1.84 -29.17 14.91
N ILE A 170 -2.62 -28.35 15.60
CA ILE A 170 -4.05 -28.55 15.80
C ILE A 170 -4.78 -27.47 14.98
N ALA A 171 -5.65 -27.89 14.06
CA ALA A 171 -6.42 -26.96 13.23
C ALA A 171 -7.93 -27.19 13.42
N ALA A 172 -8.66 -26.12 13.66
CA ALA A 172 -10.12 -26.12 13.69
C ALA A 172 -10.67 -25.52 12.39
N THR A 173 -11.68 -26.15 11.81
CA THR A 173 -12.31 -25.70 10.57
C THR A 173 -13.82 -25.90 10.66
N ASN A 174 -14.58 -24.96 10.11
CA ASN A 174 -16.04 -25.05 10.01
C ASN A 174 -16.51 -26.01 8.89
N ARG A 175 -15.58 -26.73 8.26
CA ARG A 175 -15.84 -27.73 7.22
C ARG A 175 -15.50 -29.11 7.76
N ASP A 176 -16.37 -30.08 7.51
CA ASP A 176 -16.09 -31.47 7.85
C ASP A 176 -14.92 -32.00 6.99
N LEU A 177 -13.76 -32.12 7.62
CA LEU A 177 -12.56 -32.63 6.97
C LEU A 177 -12.69 -34.11 6.60
N ARG A 178 -13.41 -34.90 7.41
CA ARG A 178 -13.57 -36.35 7.17
C ARG A 178 -14.35 -36.57 5.89
N GLN A 179 -15.43 -35.83 5.70
CA GLN A 179 -16.24 -35.88 4.48
C GLN A 179 -15.41 -35.49 3.24
N LYS A 180 -14.66 -34.38 3.31
CA LYS A 180 -13.84 -33.94 2.18
C LYS A 180 -12.71 -34.90 1.81
N VAL A 181 -12.14 -35.60 2.80
CA VAL A 181 -11.13 -36.65 2.57
C VAL A 181 -11.78 -37.85 1.88
N ALA A 182 -12.95 -38.28 2.35
CA ALA A 182 -13.71 -39.37 1.73
C ALA A 182 -14.06 -39.04 0.26
N ASP A 183 -14.48 -37.80 -0.01
CA ASP A 183 -14.84 -37.33 -1.34
C ASP A 183 -13.62 -37.07 -2.26
N ARG A 184 -12.38 -37.27 -1.76
CA ARG A 184 -11.12 -36.93 -2.45
C ARG A 184 -11.02 -35.47 -2.92
N THR A 185 -11.86 -34.60 -2.37
CA THR A 185 -11.86 -33.15 -2.66
C THR A 185 -11.02 -32.36 -1.66
N PHE A 186 -10.60 -33.00 -0.56
CA PHE A 186 -9.66 -32.41 0.37
C PHE A 186 -8.27 -32.31 -0.27
N ARG A 187 -7.89 -31.09 -0.62
CA ARG A 187 -6.48 -30.74 -0.83
C ARG A 187 -5.95 -30.20 0.47
N ALA A 188 -5.05 -30.95 1.12
CA ALA A 188 -4.22 -30.38 2.16
C ALA A 188 -3.51 -29.16 1.57
N PRO A 189 -3.49 -28.00 2.25
CA PRO A 189 -2.80 -26.82 1.73
C PRO A 189 -1.29 -27.04 1.59
N TRP A 190 -0.79 -28.14 2.15
CA TRP A 190 0.60 -28.54 2.25
C TRP A 190 0.64 -29.92 1.59
N GLY A 191 1.27 -30.04 0.42
CA GLY A 191 1.28 -31.28 -0.40
C GLY A 191 1.99 -32.48 0.23
N LEU A 192 2.02 -32.56 1.56
CA LEU A 192 2.62 -33.62 2.32
C LEU A 192 1.71 -34.84 2.32
N ALA A 193 2.33 -35.98 2.02
CA ALA A 193 1.89 -37.27 2.52
C ALA A 193 1.93 -37.23 4.06
N CYS A 194 0.94 -36.58 4.67
CA CYS A 194 0.74 -36.54 6.11
C CYS A 194 0.37 -37.95 6.55
N GLN A 195 1.36 -38.75 6.96
CA GLN A 195 1.11 -40.11 7.43
C GLN A 195 0.37 -40.19 8.76
N ARG A 196 0.11 -39.08 9.47
CA ARG A 196 -0.76 -39.07 10.65
C ARG A 196 -1.29 -37.68 10.97
N ILE A 197 -2.42 -37.31 10.38
CA ILE A 197 -3.31 -36.33 11.01
C ILE A 197 -4.15 -37.11 12.02
N SER A 198 -3.69 -37.15 13.27
CA SER A 198 -4.53 -37.63 14.37
C SER A 198 -5.52 -36.54 14.73
N ALA A 199 -6.71 -36.59 14.14
CA ALA A 199 -7.82 -35.74 14.55
C ALA A 199 -8.29 -36.19 15.94
N HIS A 200 -7.74 -35.59 16.99
CA HIS A 200 -8.29 -35.67 18.32
C HIS A 200 -9.37 -34.57 18.43
N LEU A 201 -10.63 -35.01 18.39
CA LEU A 201 -11.76 -34.26 18.95
C LEU A 201 -11.93 -34.67 20.41
#